data_AF-A0A950R956-F1
#
_entry.id   AF-A0A950R956-F1
#
_cell.length_a   1.000
_cell.length_b   1.000
_cell.length_c   1.000
_cell.angle_alpha   90.00
_cell.angle_beta   90.00
_cell.angle_gamma   90.00
#
_symmetry.space_group_name_H-M   'P 1'
#
loop_
_entity.id
_entity.type
_entity.pdbx_description
1 polymer ?
#
loop_
_entity_poly.entity_id
_entity_poly.type
_entity_poly.pdbx_seq_one_letter_code
_entity_poly.pdbx_strand_id
1 'polypeptide(L)'
;MPKSIITVDLKKSGREQSPLPHNRWHPDIPPVASVKPGDEFRIETLDWTGGQIKNDDSANDIRDCDLTPCHHLFGPIDVQGAEPGDMLVVDVLDIGPHRGNEWGYTGIFTTQNGGGFLTDIFEGPRKAIWDFHGIYATSRHIPGVRFAGVTHPGLIGTAPSHNLLAQWNRRERALIATDPDRVPPLALPPLETNCILGGLQGEALQQAAREAARTIPPREHGGNCDIKNISRGSRIYFPVYVKGAKLSMGDYHFSQGDGEITFCG
;
A
#
# COMPACT_ATOMS: atom_id res chain seq x y z
N MET A 1 22.98 -12.91 -0.93
CA MET A 1 21.90 -11.93 -1.18
C MET A 1 20.61 -12.70 -1.37
N PRO A 2 19.51 -12.33 -0.71
CA PRO A 2 18.23 -13.01 -0.85
C PRO A 2 17.76 -12.98 -2.31
N LYS A 3 17.08 -14.03 -2.75
CA LYS A 3 16.54 -14.13 -4.11
C LYS A 3 15.33 -13.21 -4.26
N SER A 4 15.26 -12.44 -5.34
CA SER A 4 14.03 -11.74 -5.71
C SER A 4 12.99 -12.75 -6.18
N ILE A 5 11.86 -12.85 -5.49
CA ILE A 5 10.74 -13.73 -5.84
C ILE A 5 9.62 -12.99 -6.58
N ILE A 6 9.60 -11.66 -6.47
CA ILE A 6 8.73 -10.75 -7.23
C ILE A 6 9.61 -9.60 -7.71
N THR A 7 9.53 -9.28 -8.99
CA THR A 7 10.24 -8.17 -9.64
C THR A 7 9.23 -7.25 -10.33
N VAL A 8 9.57 -5.96 -10.50
CA VAL A 8 8.70 -5.00 -11.19
C VAL A 8 9.42 -4.33 -12.35
N ASP A 9 8.65 -3.90 -13.34
CA ASP A 9 9.14 -3.02 -14.41
C ASP A 9 8.63 -1.60 -14.16
N LEU A 10 9.50 -0.69 -13.72
CA LEU A 10 9.14 0.69 -13.40
C LEU A 10 8.63 1.50 -14.61
N LYS A 11 8.79 0.98 -15.84
CA LYS A 11 8.26 1.62 -17.06
C LYS A 11 6.82 1.21 -17.37
N LYS A 12 6.29 0.20 -16.67
CA LYS A 12 4.96 -0.35 -16.89
C LYS A 12 3.99 0.13 -15.80
N SER A 13 2.74 0.36 -16.19
CA SER A 13 1.68 0.62 -15.21
C SER A 13 1.42 -0.61 -14.34
N GLY A 14 0.72 -0.44 -13.22
CA GLY A 14 0.35 -1.54 -12.34
C GLY A 14 -0.37 -2.70 -13.04
N ARG A 15 -1.19 -2.41 -14.07
CA ARG A 15 -1.93 -3.42 -14.84
C ARG A 15 -1.08 -4.21 -15.83
N GLU A 16 0.11 -3.70 -16.15
CA GLU A 16 1.02 -4.31 -17.14
C GLU A 16 2.16 -5.10 -16.46
N GLN A 17 2.19 -5.10 -15.13
CA GLN A 17 3.15 -5.86 -14.35
C GLN A 17 2.93 -7.38 -14.47
N SER A 18 4.02 -8.13 -14.32
CA SER A 18 4.00 -9.59 -14.24
C SER A 18 5.00 -10.03 -13.15
N PRO A 19 4.55 -10.61 -12.02
CA PRO A 19 3.16 -10.95 -11.72
C PRO A 19 2.27 -9.71 -11.56
N LEU A 20 0.97 -9.87 -11.84
CA LEU A 20 -0.02 -8.80 -11.67
C LEU A 20 -0.19 -8.49 -10.17
N PRO A 21 -0.10 -7.22 -9.74
CA PRO A 21 -0.37 -6.84 -8.35
C PRO A 21 -1.85 -7.05 -8.00
N HIS A 22 -2.20 -6.83 -6.75
CA HIS A 22 -3.60 -6.64 -6.34
C HIS A 22 -3.75 -5.32 -5.61
N ASN A 23 -4.95 -4.72 -5.65
CA ASN A 23 -5.23 -3.43 -5.00
C ASN A 23 -6.49 -3.44 -4.14
N ARG A 24 -6.95 -4.64 -3.80
CA ARG A 24 -8.02 -4.90 -2.83
C ARG A 24 -7.61 -6.06 -1.94
N TRP A 25 -8.25 -6.14 -0.79
CA TRP A 25 -8.17 -7.30 0.08
C TRP A 25 -9.33 -8.25 -0.19
N HIS A 26 -9.01 -9.51 -0.51
CA HIS A 26 -9.98 -10.58 -0.68
C HIS A 26 -9.32 -11.94 -0.38
N PRO A 27 -9.98 -12.86 0.36
CA PRO A 27 -9.42 -14.17 0.74
C PRO A 27 -9.02 -15.02 -0.47
N ASP A 28 -9.76 -14.91 -1.57
CA ASP A 28 -9.61 -15.80 -2.72
C ASP A 28 -8.53 -15.40 -3.73
N ILE A 29 -7.83 -14.28 -3.51
CA ILE A 29 -6.73 -13.89 -4.40
C ILE A 29 -5.68 -15.01 -4.38
N PRO A 30 -5.34 -15.62 -5.54
CA PRO A 30 -4.36 -16.69 -5.58
C PRO A 30 -2.95 -16.12 -5.29
N PRO A 31 -2.09 -16.88 -4.60
CA PRO A 31 -0.73 -16.44 -4.36
C PRO A 31 0.08 -16.37 -5.66
N VAL A 32 1.01 -15.42 -5.73
CA VAL A 32 1.93 -15.26 -6.87
C VAL A 32 3.28 -15.94 -6.64
N ALA A 33 3.57 -16.31 -5.40
CA ALA A 33 4.77 -17.03 -4.97
C ALA A 33 4.47 -17.88 -3.73
N SER A 34 5.31 -18.89 -3.46
CA SER A 34 5.24 -19.73 -2.26
C SER A 34 6.63 -19.86 -1.64
N VAL A 35 6.70 -19.80 -0.31
CA VAL A 35 7.92 -19.88 0.50
C VAL A 35 7.73 -20.84 1.67
N LYS A 36 8.83 -21.31 2.25
CA LYS A 36 8.82 -22.13 3.47
C LYS A 36 9.07 -21.25 4.71
N PRO A 37 8.59 -21.66 5.90
CA PRO A 37 9.01 -21.02 7.14
C PRO A 37 10.53 -20.97 7.26
N GLY A 38 11.07 -19.77 7.53
CA GLY A 38 12.51 -19.51 7.63
C GLY A 38 13.19 -19.06 6.33
N ASP A 39 12.49 -19.02 5.20
CA ASP A 39 13.06 -18.50 3.95
C ASP A 39 13.29 -16.98 4.02
N GLU A 40 14.42 -16.53 3.49
CA GLU A 40 14.72 -15.11 3.24
C GLU A 40 14.58 -14.78 1.74
N PHE A 41 13.83 -13.74 1.42
CA PHE A 41 13.57 -13.34 0.05
C PHE A 41 13.51 -11.82 -0.10
N ARG A 42 13.53 -11.36 -1.35
CA ARG A 42 13.28 -9.98 -1.73
C ARG A 42 12.05 -9.90 -2.61
N ILE A 43 11.30 -8.81 -2.45
CA ILE A 43 10.31 -8.38 -3.43
C ILE A 43 10.64 -6.98 -3.90
N GLU A 44 10.16 -6.65 -5.08
CA GLU A 44 10.14 -5.30 -5.62
C GLU A 44 8.70 -4.83 -5.73
N THR A 45 8.48 -3.52 -5.62
CA THR A 45 7.16 -2.91 -5.73
C THR A 45 7.22 -1.63 -6.55
N LEU A 46 6.06 -1.20 -7.03
CA LEU A 46 5.82 0.18 -7.47
C LEU A 46 5.56 1.07 -6.24
N ASP A 47 5.53 2.39 -6.45
CA ASP A 47 4.90 3.29 -5.49
C ASP A 47 3.38 3.02 -5.46
N TRP A 48 2.70 3.45 -4.40
CA TRP A 48 1.30 3.13 -4.17
C TRP A 48 0.36 3.54 -5.31
N THR A 49 0.65 4.66 -6.00
CA THR A 49 -0.15 5.16 -7.12
C THR A 49 0.06 4.38 -8.40
N GLY A 50 1.12 3.55 -8.48
CA GLY A 50 1.51 2.82 -9.68
C GLY A 50 2.16 3.72 -10.72
N GLY A 51 2.91 4.74 -10.29
CA GLY A 51 3.66 5.66 -11.14
C GLY A 51 2.87 6.84 -11.67
N GLN A 52 1.75 7.23 -11.05
CA GLN A 52 0.98 8.41 -11.49
C GLN A 52 1.75 9.71 -11.23
N ILE A 53 2.44 9.79 -10.10
CA ILE A 53 3.18 10.99 -9.68
C ILE A 53 4.55 11.05 -10.35
N LYS A 54 4.93 12.24 -10.81
CA LYS A 54 6.15 12.50 -11.58
C LYS A 54 7.13 13.37 -10.81
N ASN A 55 8.41 13.14 -11.06
CA ASN A 55 9.50 13.98 -10.57
C ASN A 55 9.58 15.26 -11.42
N ASP A 56 8.71 16.21 -11.12
CA ASP A 56 8.68 17.56 -11.68
C ASP A 56 8.19 18.55 -10.62
N ASP A 57 8.10 19.82 -10.99
CA ASP A 57 7.78 20.93 -10.07
C ASP A 57 6.30 21.37 -10.19
N SER A 58 5.43 20.49 -10.71
CA SER A 58 4.00 20.74 -10.88
C SER A 58 3.18 19.83 -9.96
N ALA A 59 2.27 20.39 -9.16
CA ALA A 59 1.38 19.59 -8.30
C ALA A 59 0.09 19.10 -9.02
N ASN A 60 0.01 19.20 -10.34
CA ASN A 60 -1.19 18.79 -11.09
C ASN A 60 -1.42 17.27 -11.01
N ASP A 61 -0.37 16.47 -10.98
CA ASP A 61 -0.49 15.02 -10.81
C ASP A 61 -1.02 14.63 -9.42
N ILE A 62 -0.72 15.40 -8.38
CA ILE A 62 -1.37 15.26 -7.07
C ILE A 62 -2.85 15.65 -7.14
N ARG A 63 -3.19 16.75 -7.82
CA ARG A 63 -4.58 17.18 -8.00
C ARG A 63 -5.43 16.12 -8.71
N ASP A 64 -4.88 15.57 -9.79
CA ASP A 64 -5.61 14.74 -10.76
C ASP A 64 -5.37 13.24 -10.54
N CYS A 65 -4.61 12.85 -9.49
CA CYS A 65 -4.33 11.45 -9.18
C CYS A 65 -5.64 10.67 -9.03
N ASP A 66 -5.77 9.58 -9.78
CA ASP A 66 -6.86 8.64 -9.58
C ASP A 66 -6.50 7.78 -8.35
N LEU A 67 -7.27 7.92 -7.27
CA LEU A 67 -7.11 7.17 -6.03
C LEU A 67 -7.80 5.80 -6.05
N THR A 68 -8.61 5.51 -7.07
CA THR A 68 -9.33 4.22 -7.19
C THR A 68 -8.43 3.00 -7.43
N PRO A 69 -7.29 3.08 -8.17
CA PRO A 69 -6.35 1.96 -8.29
C PRO A 69 -5.40 1.81 -7.09
N CYS A 70 -5.33 2.77 -6.17
CA CYS A 70 -4.46 2.67 -4.99
C CYS A 70 -4.98 1.63 -3.97
N HIS A 71 -4.11 0.89 -3.28
CA HIS A 71 -2.63 0.77 -3.40
C HIS A 71 -2.26 -0.40 -4.33
N HIS A 72 -1.16 -0.31 -5.09
CA HIS A 72 -0.61 -1.45 -5.83
C HIS A 72 0.24 -2.36 -4.93
N LEU A 73 -0.33 -3.48 -4.48
CA LEU A 73 0.33 -4.43 -3.59
C LEU A 73 0.91 -5.62 -4.34
N PHE A 74 2.07 -6.07 -3.86
CA PHE A 74 2.76 -7.23 -4.42
C PHE A 74 2.71 -8.40 -3.44
N GLY A 75 2.30 -9.53 -4.00
CA GLY A 75 1.76 -10.66 -3.26
C GLY A 75 0.44 -11.12 -3.90
N PRO A 76 -0.33 -12.00 -3.24
CA PRO A 76 0.00 -12.62 -1.97
C PRO A 76 1.11 -13.67 -2.07
N ILE A 77 1.91 -13.77 -1.02
CA ILE A 77 2.94 -14.80 -0.85
C ILE A 77 2.37 -15.87 0.08
N ASP A 78 2.33 -17.10 -0.40
CA ASP A 78 1.92 -18.27 0.37
C ASP A 78 3.07 -18.77 1.25
N VAL A 79 2.83 -18.91 2.54
CA VAL A 79 3.76 -19.50 3.51
C VAL A 79 3.32 -20.91 3.82
N GLN A 80 4.11 -21.88 3.37
CA GLN A 80 3.76 -23.31 3.47
C GLN A 80 3.52 -23.73 4.92
N GLY A 81 2.34 -24.30 5.15
CA GLY A 81 1.94 -24.82 6.46
C GLY A 81 1.35 -23.78 7.43
N ALA A 82 1.28 -22.51 7.05
CA ALA A 82 0.55 -21.51 7.85
C ALA A 82 -0.96 -21.78 7.78
N GLU A 83 -1.63 -21.84 8.93
CA GLU A 83 -3.05 -22.11 9.05
C GLU A 83 -3.77 -20.99 9.85
N PRO A 84 -5.10 -20.79 9.65
CA PRO A 84 -5.85 -19.80 10.42
C PRO A 84 -5.68 -19.99 11.94
N GLY A 85 -5.33 -18.90 12.64
CA GLY A 85 -5.03 -18.90 14.07
C GLY A 85 -3.54 -18.88 14.42
N ASP A 86 -2.66 -19.13 13.45
CA ASP A 86 -1.22 -18.96 13.62
C ASP A 86 -0.81 -17.47 13.71
N MET A 87 0.43 -17.25 14.15
CA MET A 87 1.13 -15.98 14.01
C MET A 87 2.25 -16.12 12.98
N LEU A 88 2.18 -15.32 11.92
CA LEU A 88 3.27 -15.20 10.95
C LEU A 88 4.31 -14.20 11.46
N VAL A 89 5.52 -14.68 11.71
CA VAL A 89 6.66 -13.84 12.11
C VAL A 89 7.39 -13.35 10.87
N VAL A 90 7.49 -12.03 10.70
CA VAL A 90 8.17 -11.39 9.56
C VAL A 90 9.30 -10.52 10.08
N ASP A 91 10.53 -10.84 9.68
CA ASP A 91 11.71 -10.02 9.93
C ASP A 91 11.97 -9.08 8.73
N VAL A 92 11.94 -7.78 8.97
CA VAL A 92 12.22 -6.76 7.94
C VAL A 92 13.73 -6.55 7.87
N LEU A 93 14.42 -7.37 7.08
CA LEU A 93 15.88 -7.40 7.03
C LEU A 93 16.49 -6.11 6.43
N ASP A 94 15.95 -5.64 5.31
CA ASP A 94 16.40 -4.43 4.63
C ASP A 94 15.31 -3.87 3.71
N ILE A 95 15.30 -2.56 3.51
CA ILE A 95 14.40 -1.86 2.58
C ILE A 95 15.20 -0.73 1.94
N GLY A 96 15.00 -0.49 0.65
CA GLY A 96 15.61 0.64 -0.04
C GLY A 96 14.93 0.94 -1.37
N PRO A 97 15.26 2.11 -1.97
CA PRO A 97 14.75 2.48 -3.28
C PRO A 97 15.33 1.58 -4.37
N HIS A 98 14.64 1.58 -5.51
CA HIS A 98 15.17 1.00 -6.74
C HIS A 98 16.45 1.73 -7.18
N ARG A 99 17.45 0.96 -7.60
CA ARG A 99 18.70 1.54 -8.13
C ARG A 99 18.42 2.31 -9.42
N GLY A 100 18.92 3.53 -9.52
CA GLY A 100 18.66 4.45 -10.62
C GLY A 100 17.29 5.14 -10.57
N ASN A 101 16.51 4.91 -9.51
CA ASN A 101 15.25 5.59 -9.25
C ASN A 101 15.19 6.06 -7.77
N GLU A 102 16.27 6.66 -7.30
CA GLU A 102 16.48 7.15 -5.93
C GLU A 102 15.77 8.49 -5.67
N TRP A 103 14.45 8.52 -5.84
CA TRP A 103 13.62 9.67 -5.50
C TRP A 103 12.24 9.22 -4.99
N GLY A 104 11.55 10.12 -4.31
CA GLY A 104 10.17 9.96 -3.87
C GLY A 104 9.46 11.31 -3.80
N TYR A 105 8.23 11.32 -3.31
CA TYR A 105 7.42 12.53 -3.21
C TYR A 105 6.63 12.53 -1.90
N THR A 106 6.23 13.71 -1.48
CA THR A 106 5.17 13.91 -0.49
C THR A 106 4.19 14.90 -1.11
N GLY A 107 2.90 14.69 -0.89
CA GLY A 107 1.84 15.53 -1.45
C GLY A 107 0.89 16.06 -0.39
N ILE A 108 0.07 17.02 -0.78
CA ILE A 108 -1.18 17.35 -0.08
C ILE A 108 -2.27 17.28 -1.13
N PHE A 109 -3.23 16.38 -0.95
CA PHE A 109 -4.39 16.30 -1.83
C PHE A 109 -5.36 17.45 -1.59
N THR A 110 -6.21 17.72 -2.57
CA THR A 110 -7.32 18.67 -2.37
C THR A 110 -8.44 18.00 -1.58
N THR A 111 -9.25 18.79 -0.86
CA THR A 111 -10.46 18.31 -0.18
C THR A 111 -11.38 17.50 -1.11
N GLN A 112 -11.43 17.86 -2.39
CA GLN A 112 -12.27 17.20 -3.39
C GLN A 112 -11.71 15.87 -3.91
N ASN A 113 -10.40 15.61 -3.72
CA ASN A 113 -9.74 14.40 -4.21
C ASN A 113 -8.83 13.79 -3.14
N GLY A 114 -9.42 13.35 -2.02
CA GLY A 114 -8.72 12.63 -0.94
C GLY A 114 -8.66 13.41 0.37
N GLY A 115 -8.29 14.69 0.33
CA GLY A 115 -8.11 15.54 1.51
C GLY A 115 -6.84 15.20 2.31
N GLY A 116 -6.90 15.38 3.62
CA GLY A 116 -5.78 15.18 4.54
C GLY A 116 -6.10 15.75 5.92
N PHE A 117 -5.17 15.64 6.86
CA PHE A 117 -5.41 16.05 8.26
C PHE A 117 -5.67 17.55 8.40
N LEU A 118 -5.00 18.38 7.59
CA LEU A 118 -5.09 19.84 7.59
C LEU A 118 -5.70 20.39 6.28
N THR A 119 -6.61 19.64 5.66
CA THR A 119 -7.20 19.97 4.36
C THR A 119 -8.06 21.24 4.36
N ASP A 120 -8.44 21.71 5.54
CA ASP A 120 -9.14 22.97 5.81
C ASP A 120 -8.19 24.19 5.84
N ILE A 121 -6.89 23.95 6.06
CA ILE A 121 -5.84 24.99 6.05
C ILE A 121 -5.14 25.04 4.68
N PHE A 122 -4.93 23.88 4.05
CA PHE A 122 -4.24 23.76 2.76
C PHE A 122 -5.22 23.38 1.64
N GLU A 123 -5.86 24.38 1.04
CA GLU A 123 -6.97 24.18 0.09
C GLU A 123 -6.58 23.62 -1.31
N GLY A 124 -5.29 23.65 -1.65
CA GLY A 124 -4.82 23.31 -3.00
C GLY A 124 -3.77 22.21 -3.01
N PRO A 125 -3.55 21.55 -4.17
CA PRO A 125 -2.59 20.48 -4.28
C PRO A 125 -1.18 21.00 -3.97
N ARG A 126 -0.38 20.22 -3.25
CA ARG A 126 1.05 20.49 -3.02
C ARG A 126 1.85 19.24 -3.35
N LYS A 127 3.09 19.43 -3.80
CA LYS A 127 4.04 18.36 -4.04
C LYS A 127 5.43 18.83 -3.61
N ALA A 128 6.15 17.95 -2.92
CA ALA A 128 7.57 18.08 -2.68
C ALA A 128 8.26 16.78 -3.12
N ILE A 129 9.21 16.90 -4.04
CA ILE A 129 10.07 15.79 -4.43
C ILE A 129 11.27 15.68 -3.47
N TRP A 130 11.63 14.44 -3.16
CA TRP A 130 12.78 14.07 -2.34
C TRP A 130 13.76 13.24 -3.16
N ASP A 131 15.04 13.63 -3.15
CA ASP A 131 16.14 12.88 -3.76
C ASP A 131 16.88 12.10 -2.67
N PHE A 132 17.18 10.83 -2.91
CA PHE A 132 17.84 9.95 -1.95
C PHE A 132 19.34 9.80 -2.22
N HIS A 133 20.15 10.07 -1.21
CA HIS A 133 21.60 10.01 -1.23
C HIS A 133 22.11 9.02 -0.18
N GLY A 134 22.16 7.75 -0.56
CA GLY A 134 22.43 6.65 0.37
C GLY A 134 21.30 6.55 1.39
N ILE A 135 21.62 6.77 2.68
CA ILE A 135 20.60 6.77 3.74
C ILE A 135 19.93 8.13 3.95
N TYR A 136 20.33 9.18 3.23
CA TYR A 136 19.82 10.53 3.44
C TYR A 136 18.81 10.95 2.38
N ALA A 137 17.87 11.82 2.72
CA ALA A 137 17.01 12.54 1.77
C ALA A 137 17.20 14.05 1.87
N THR A 138 17.00 14.72 0.74
CA THR A 138 16.90 16.18 0.62
C THR A 138 15.79 16.54 -0.36
N SER A 139 15.18 17.71 -0.23
CA SER A 139 14.20 18.20 -1.19
C SER A 139 14.65 19.54 -1.77
N ARG A 140 14.60 19.67 -3.10
CA ARG A 140 14.78 20.96 -3.79
C ARG A 140 13.69 22.00 -3.43
N HIS A 141 12.55 21.54 -2.91
CA HIS A 141 11.42 22.38 -2.51
C HIS A 141 11.50 22.82 -1.04
N ILE A 142 12.36 22.19 -0.23
CA ILE A 142 12.49 22.45 1.20
C ILE A 142 13.98 22.66 1.52
N PRO A 143 14.51 23.87 1.27
CA PRO A 143 15.94 24.15 1.41
C PRO A 143 16.40 24.04 2.86
N GLY A 144 17.66 23.62 3.05
CA GLY A 144 18.29 23.49 4.36
C GLY A 144 17.89 22.23 5.15
N VAL A 145 17.03 21.38 4.60
CA VAL A 145 16.60 20.13 5.24
C VAL A 145 17.33 18.94 4.64
N ARG A 146 17.98 18.16 5.52
CA ARG A 146 18.56 16.85 5.22
C ARG A 146 18.37 15.95 6.43
N PHE A 147 17.92 14.72 6.21
CA PHE A 147 17.73 13.74 7.28
C PHE A 147 18.06 12.33 6.81
N ALA A 148 18.35 11.43 7.75
CA ALA A 148 18.46 10.01 7.48
C ALA A 148 17.06 9.38 7.44
N GLY A 149 16.79 8.56 6.43
CA GLY A 149 15.49 7.92 6.24
C GLY A 149 15.18 6.89 7.32
N VAL A 150 13.93 6.88 7.76
CA VAL A 150 13.35 5.79 8.56
C VAL A 150 12.52 4.94 7.62
N THR A 151 13.18 4.10 6.83
CA THR A 151 12.53 3.38 5.73
C THR A 151 11.68 2.22 6.25
N HIS A 152 10.41 2.18 5.81
CA HIS A 152 9.39 1.23 6.28
C HIS A 152 8.34 0.97 5.18
N PRO A 153 7.59 -0.14 5.24
CA PRO A 153 6.34 -0.25 4.48
C PRO A 153 5.23 0.51 5.22
N GLY A 154 4.52 1.40 4.52
CA GLY A 154 3.24 1.94 4.96
C GLY A 154 2.19 0.82 5.04
N LEU A 155 2.24 -0.09 4.04
CA LEU A 155 1.29 -1.18 3.90
C LEU A 155 1.93 -2.58 3.89
N ILE A 156 1.63 -3.38 4.91
CA ILE A 156 1.99 -4.81 4.97
C ILE A 156 0.97 -5.60 5.80
N GLY A 157 0.53 -6.76 5.32
CA GLY A 157 -0.45 -7.58 6.05
C GLY A 157 -0.79 -8.91 5.38
N THR A 158 -1.49 -9.76 6.12
CA THR A 158 -1.99 -11.08 5.67
C THR A 158 -3.38 -10.95 5.05
N ALA A 159 -3.82 -11.90 4.22
CA ALA A 159 -5.18 -11.83 3.67
C ALA A 159 -6.24 -12.06 4.77
N PRO A 160 -7.40 -11.37 4.71
CA PRO A 160 -8.51 -11.62 5.63
C PRO A 160 -9.20 -12.95 5.34
N SER A 161 -9.94 -13.49 6.31
CA SER A 161 -10.95 -14.51 6.05
C SER A 161 -12.21 -13.88 5.42
N HIS A 162 -13.09 -14.69 4.82
CA HIS A 162 -14.39 -14.21 4.33
C HIS A 162 -15.23 -13.53 5.43
N ASN A 163 -15.21 -14.08 6.65
CA ASN A 163 -15.94 -13.49 7.78
C ASN A 163 -15.36 -12.11 8.11
N LEU A 164 -14.04 -11.99 8.24
CA LEU A 164 -13.40 -10.72 8.55
C LEU A 164 -13.67 -9.67 7.45
N LEU A 165 -13.55 -10.05 6.18
CA LEU A 165 -13.91 -9.19 5.04
C LEU A 165 -15.37 -8.71 5.11
N ALA A 166 -16.31 -9.62 5.39
CA ALA A 166 -17.73 -9.27 5.54
C ALA A 166 -17.98 -8.30 6.71
N GLN A 167 -17.24 -8.43 7.82
CA GLN A 167 -17.30 -7.50 8.95
C GLN A 167 -16.82 -6.10 8.58
N TRP A 168 -15.69 -6.00 7.86
CA TRP A 168 -15.14 -4.74 7.36
C TRP A 168 -16.15 -4.02 6.48
N ASN A 169 -16.65 -4.71 5.46
CA ASN A 169 -17.63 -4.16 4.54
C ASN A 169 -18.90 -3.69 5.24
N ARG A 170 -19.41 -4.46 6.22
CA ARG A 170 -20.62 -4.10 6.96
C ARG A 170 -20.43 -2.82 7.78
N ARG A 171 -19.35 -2.72 8.57
CA ARG A 171 -19.14 -1.59 9.48
C ARG A 171 -18.76 -0.31 8.73
N GLU A 172 -17.96 -0.42 7.67
CA GLU A 172 -17.55 0.74 6.87
C GLU A 172 -18.71 1.29 6.05
N ARG A 173 -19.56 0.42 5.48
CA ARG A 173 -20.82 0.84 4.84
C ARG A 173 -21.78 1.51 5.83
N ALA A 174 -21.85 1.01 7.06
CA ALA A 174 -22.67 1.64 8.11
C ALA A 174 -22.16 3.05 8.45
N LEU A 175 -20.85 3.27 8.51
CA LEU A 175 -20.25 4.60 8.71
C LEU A 175 -20.58 5.54 7.54
N ILE A 176 -20.40 5.08 6.30
CA ILE A 176 -20.73 5.87 5.10
C ILE A 176 -22.21 6.28 5.12
N ALA A 177 -23.10 5.38 5.52
CA ALA A 177 -24.54 5.66 5.58
C ALA A 177 -24.92 6.76 6.60
N THR A 178 -24.03 7.15 7.52
CA THR A 178 -24.29 8.25 8.45
C THR A 178 -24.14 9.63 7.81
N ASP A 179 -23.34 9.75 6.75
CA ASP A 179 -23.14 10.98 5.97
C ASP A 179 -22.64 10.62 4.56
N PRO A 180 -23.53 10.12 3.67
CA PRO A 180 -23.15 9.49 2.41
C PRO A 180 -22.58 10.47 1.37
N ASP A 181 -22.90 11.75 1.49
CA ASP A 181 -22.50 12.80 0.56
C ASP A 181 -21.31 13.64 1.08
N ARG A 182 -20.70 13.22 2.20
CA ARG A 182 -19.56 13.93 2.79
C ARG A 182 -18.36 13.95 1.84
N VAL A 183 -17.70 15.11 1.78
CA VAL A 183 -16.43 15.28 1.06
C VAL A 183 -15.37 15.84 2.01
N PRO A 184 -14.21 15.17 2.19
CA PRO A 184 -13.88 13.81 1.72
C PRO A 184 -14.79 12.73 2.35
N PRO A 185 -14.92 11.54 1.73
CA PRO A 185 -15.76 10.47 2.27
C PRO A 185 -15.24 9.94 3.61
N LEU A 186 -16.14 9.46 4.48
CA LEU A 186 -15.78 8.89 5.79
C LEU A 186 -15.04 7.55 5.70
N ALA A 187 -15.38 6.75 4.70
CA ALA A 187 -14.73 5.49 4.35
C ALA A 187 -14.97 5.20 2.87
N LEU A 188 -14.26 4.21 2.32
CA LEU A 188 -14.37 3.85 0.91
C LEU A 188 -14.92 2.42 0.79
N PRO A 189 -16.12 2.23 0.23
CA PRO A 189 -16.69 0.90 0.08
C PRO A 189 -15.93 0.09 -0.99
N PRO A 190 -16.16 -1.23 -1.09
CA PRO A 190 -15.75 -2.00 -2.27
C PRO A 190 -16.13 -1.28 -3.56
N LEU A 191 -15.18 -1.25 -4.50
CA LEU A 191 -15.29 -0.54 -5.77
C LEU A 191 -14.68 -1.38 -6.88
N GLU A 192 -15.53 -1.78 -7.83
CA GLU A 192 -15.17 -2.57 -9.01
C GLU A 192 -14.29 -1.76 -9.98
N THR A 193 -14.52 -0.44 -10.08
CA THR A 193 -13.70 0.46 -10.88
C THR A 193 -12.24 0.36 -10.46
N ASN A 194 -11.38 0.15 -11.45
CA ASN A 194 -9.95 -0.02 -11.29
C ASN A 194 -9.51 -1.15 -10.34
N CYS A 195 -10.39 -2.11 -10.03
CA CYS A 195 -10.07 -3.29 -9.23
C CYS A 195 -9.04 -4.19 -9.96
N ILE A 196 -8.06 -4.68 -9.19
CA ILE A 196 -7.06 -5.67 -9.60
C ILE A 196 -6.97 -6.71 -8.49
N LEU A 197 -7.24 -7.98 -8.80
CA LEU A 197 -7.25 -9.09 -7.84
C LEU A 197 -6.22 -10.17 -8.20
N GLY A 198 -5.03 -9.74 -8.64
CA GLY A 198 -3.94 -10.64 -9.03
C GLY A 198 -4.37 -11.63 -10.11
N GLY A 199 -4.16 -12.92 -9.88
CA GLY A 199 -4.44 -13.98 -10.86
C GLY A 199 -5.92 -14.39 -11.02
N LEU A 200 -6.88 -13.79 -10.32
CA LEU A 200 -8.30 -14.13 -10.49
C LEU A 200 -8.82 -13.75 -11.88
N GLN A 201 -9.68 -14.61 -12.45
CA GLN A 201 -10.25 -14.43 -13.79
C GLN A 201 -11.74 -14.81 -13.82
N GLY A 202 -12.43 -14.41 -14.88
CA GLY A 202 -13.80 -14.82 -15.19
C GLY A 202 -14.81 -14.46 -14.10
N GLU A 203 -15.73 -15.38 -13.81
CA GLU A 203 -16.81 -15.19 -12.83
C GLU A 203 -16.26 -14.98 -11.41
N ALA A 204 -15.20 -15.70 -11.03
CA ALA A 204 -14.59 -15.55 -9.71
C ALA A 204 -14.04 -14.13 -9.49
N LEU A 205 -13.41 -13.53 -10.52
CA LEU A 205 -12.97 -12.13 -10.48
C LEU A 205 -14.16 -11.18 -10.32
N GLN A 206 -15.23 -11.38 -11.09
CA GLN A 206 -16.41 -10.50 -11.06
C GLN A 206 -17.12 -10.54 -9.71
N GLN A 207 -17.27 -11.73 -9.11
CA GLN A 207 -17.87 -11.91 -7.80
C GLN A 207 -17.02 -11.25 -6.72
N ALA A 208 -15.71 -11.56 -6.69
CA ALA A 208 -14.79 -11.01 -5.70
C ALA A 208 -14.68 -9.48 -5.80
N ALA A 209 -14.67 -8.89 -7.00
CA ALA A 209 -14.52 -7.44 -7.18
C ALA A 209 -15.66 -6.62 -6.54
N ARG A 210 -16.86 -7.20 -6.39
CA ARG A 210 -18.02 -6.54 -5.77
C ARG A 210 -17.89 -6.38 -4.26
N GLU A 211 -17.09 -7.21 -3.62
CA GLU A 211 -16.93 -7.23 -2.17
C GLU A 211 -15.50 -7.03 -1.68
N ALA A 212 -14.51 -7.06 -2.56
CA ALA A 212 -13.11 -6.86 -2.18
C ALA A 212 -12.88 -5.48 -1.58
N ALA A 213 -12.36 -5.47 -0.35
CA ALA A 213 -12.20 -4.25 0.43
C ALA A 213 -11.08 -3.36 -0.10
N ARG A 214 -11.25 -2.04 -0.02
CA ARG A 214 -10.18 -1.08 -0.31
C ARG A 214 -9.02 -1.27 0.67
N THR A 215 -7.79 -1.09 0.16
CA THR A 215 -6.56 -1.21 0.96
C THR A 215 -6.24 0.07 1.75
N ILE A 216 -7.10 1.09 1.71
CA ILE A 216 -6.85 2.42 2.31
C ILE A 216 -6.70 2.39 3.85
N PRO A 217 -7.63 1.85 4.65
CA PRO A 217 -7.50 1.92 6.10
C PRO A 217 -6.69 0.74 6.68
N PRO A 218 -6.01 0.94 7.84
CA PRO A 218 -5.52 -0.16 8.64
C PRO A 218 -6.67 -0.96 9.23
N ARG A 219 -6.45 -2.26 9.42
CA ARG A 219 -7.44 -3.18 10.02
C ARG A 219 -6.74 -4.22 10.91
N GLU A 220 -7.50 -5.18 11.41
CA GLU A 220 -7.05 -6.21 12.35
C GLU A 220 -5.91 -7.10 11.82
N HIS A 221 -5.66 -7.09 10.51
CA HIS A 221 -4.60 -7.87 9.86
C HIS A 221 -3.29 -7.10 9.64
N GLY A 222 -3.19 -5.87 10.14
CA GLY A 222 -2.21 -4.89 9.69
C GLY A 222 -2.77 -4.10 8.51
N GLY A 223 -2.17 -4.27 7.33
CA GLY A 223 -2.54 -3.51 6.15
C GLY A 223 -1.89 -2.13 6.20
N ASN A 224 -2.66 -1.08 5.90
CA ASN A 224 -2.15 0.28 5.76
C ASN A 224 -2.02 0.98 7.10
N CYS A 225 -1.02 0.57 7.88
CA CYS A 225 -0.83 1.05 9.23
C CYS A 225 -0.06 2.35 9.31
N ASP A 226 0.83 2.61 8.34
CA ASP A 226 1.64 3.84 8.28
C ASP A 226 2.39 4.10 9.60
N ILE A 227 2.93 3.03 10.19
CA ILE A 227 3.72 3.11 11.41
C ILE A 227 5.20 3.17 11.03
N LYS A 228 5.78 4.37 11.04
CA LYS A 228 7.21 4.59 10.69
C LYS A 228 8.20 3.74 11.46
N ASN A 229 7.82 3.31 12.67
CA ASN A 229 8.65 2.49 13.54
C ASN A 229 8.68 1.01 13.13
N ILE A 230 7.82 0.56 12.21
CA ILE A 230 7.91 -0.75 11.54
C ILE A 230 8.97 -0.66 10.43
N SER A 231 10.18 -0.23 10.79
CA SER A 231 11.25 0.03 9.83
C SER A 231 12.15 -1.19 9.63
N ARG A 232 13.15 -1.05 8.76
CA ARG A 232 14.28 -2.00 8.70
C ARG A 232 14.77 -2.39 10.10
N GLY A 233 14.96 -3.68 10.31
CA GLY A 233 15.37 -4.30 11.58
C GLY A 233 14.21 -4.71 12.48
N SER A 234 12.97 -4.40 12.12
CA SER A 234 11.79 -4.78 12.90
C SER A 234 11.45 -6.25 12.73
N ARG A 235 10.89 -6.84 13.79
CA ARG A 235 10.18 -8.12 13.77
C ARG A 235 8.70 -7.88 14.00
N ILE A 236 7.88 -8.32 13.06
CA ILE A 236 6.41 -8.14 13.08
C ILE A 236 5.75 -9.50 13.29
N TYR A 237 4.65 -9.52 14.02
CA TYR A 237 3.84 -10.70 14.27
C TYR A 237 2.44 -10.46 13.71
N PHE A 238 2.12 -11.08 12.57
CA PHE A 238 0.81 -10.94 11.93
C PHE A 238 -0.12 -12.11 12.28
N PRO A 239 -1.40 -11.84 12.59
CA PRO A 239 -2.39 -12.91 12.68
C PRO A 239 -2.65 -13.55 11.31
N VAL A 240 -2.83 -14.87 11.28
CA VAL A 240 -3.17 -15.64 10.07
C VAL A 240 -4.66 -15.94 10.04
N TYR A 241 -5.36 -15.52 8.96
CA TYR A 241 -6.81 -15.71 8.81
C TYR A 241 -7.20 -16.71 7.73
N VAL A 242 -6.29 -17.05 6.82
CA VAL A 242 -6.47 -18.02 5.74
C VAL A 242 -5.25 -18.91 5.62
N LYS A 243 -5.43 -20.11 5.08
CA LYS A 243 -4.32 -21.02 4.78
C LYS A 243 -3.26 -20.31 3.92
N GLY A 244 -2.01 -20.51 4.29
CA GLY A 244 -0.86 -19.90 3.63
C GLY A 244 -0.56 -18.47 4.06
N ALA A 245 -1.36 -17.88 4.96
CA ALA A 245 -1.33 -16.48 5.39
C ALA A 245 -1.57 -15.43 4.29
N LYS A 246 -1.08 -15.65 3.07
CA LYS A 246 -1.22 -14.78 1.91
C LYS A 246 -0.73 -13.36 2.23
N LEU A 247 0.57 -13.26 2.54
CA LEU A 247 1.23 -12.02 2.90
C LEU A 247 1.41 -11.12 1.67
N SER A 248 1.01 -9.86 1.78
CA SER A 248 1.25 -8.84 0.74
C SER A 248 1.79 -7.57 1.37
N MET A 249 2.52 -6.79 0.58
CA MET A 249 3.05 -5.50 0.99
C MET A 249 3.28 -4.57 -0.19
N GLY A 250 3.44 -3.29 0.10
CA GLY A 250 3.66 -2.21 -0.84
C GLY A 250 3.77 -0.89 -0.09
N ASP A 251 3.59 0.20 -0.83
CA ASP A 251 3.55 1.55 -0.25
C ASP A 251 4.78 1.86 0.64
N TYR A 252 5.97 1.69 0.07
CA TYR A 252 7.19 1.93 0.84
C TYR A 252 7.47 3.42 0.99
N HIS A 253 7.74 3.82 2.22
CA HIS A 253 8.13 5.18 2.57
C HIS A 253 9.62 5.22 2.84
N PHE A 254 10.32 6.18 2.23
CA PHE A 254 11.71 6.44 2.61
C PHE A 254 11.80 6.99 4.04
N SER A 255 10.84 7.81 4.43
CA SER A 255 10.64 8.33 5.78
C SER A 255 9.24 8.91 5.92
N GLN A 256 8.73 9.00 7.14
CA GLN A 256 7.40 9.54 7.43
C GLN A 256 7.40 10.18 8.82
N GLY A 257 6.55 11.19 9.05
CA GLY A 257 6.23 11.72 10.38
C GLY A 257 5.08 10.95 11.06
N ASP A 258 4.95 11.03 12.38
CA ASP A 258 3.83 10.37 13.06
C ASP A 258 2.47 10.92 12.61
N GLY A 259 1.55 10.00 12.31
CA GLY A 259 0.18 10.29 11.90
C GLY A 259 -0.01 10.65 10.43
N GLU A 260 1.05 10.66 9.62
CA GLU A 260 1.00 10.91 8.17
C GLU A 260 0.05 12.06 7.80
N ILE A 261 0.20 13.21 8.46
CA ILE A 261 -0.79 14.28 8.41
C ILE A 261 -1.07 14.82 6.99
N THR A 262 -0.15 14.58 6.07
CA THR A 262 -0.24 14.94 4.65
C THR A 262 -1.13 14.01 3.83
N PHE A 263 -1.42 12.79 4.32
CA PHE A 263 -2.10 11.68 3.65
C PHE A 263 -1.42 11.13 2.38
N CYS A 264 -0.76 11.97 1.59
CA CYS A 264 0.11 11.56 0.49
C CYS A 264 1.56 11.50 1.00
N GLY A 265 1.92 10.41 1.68
CA GLY A 265 3.23 10.15 2.30
C GLY A 265 4.37 9.89 1.33
#